data_AF-A0A329BB33-F1
#
_entry.id   AF-A0A329BB33-F1
#
_cell.length_a   1.000
_cell.length_b   1.000
_cell.length_c   1.000
_cell.angle_alpha   90.00
_cell.angle_beta   90.00
_cell.angle_gamma   90.00
#
_symmetry.space_group_name_H-M   'P 1'
#
loop_
_entity.id
_entity.type
_entity.pdbx_description
1 polymer ?
#
loop_
_entity_poly.entity_id
_entity_poly.type
_entity_poly.pdbx_seq_one_letter_code
_entity_poly.pdbx_strand_id
1 'polypeptide(L)'
;MRAKGMWVSPTEFIQFGEPRKSLSEQIATRERSIDFHTLGMHLPNPDSVLKALGKDIKIYRELRADAHVGGCVRRRKAAVKALEWGLDRDKARSRVSRSIESLFADLDLSRIITEMLDAVLYGYQPMEVMWGKVGGLLVPVDIVGKPPDWFVYDQDNQLRFRSRHNSIQGEALPPRKFLVPRQDATYDNPYGFADLSMVFWPTTFKKGGLKFWVKFTEKYGSPWIIGKHPRSATPTETDQLLDSLDAMVQDAVAVIPDDASVEIKEAAGKTGSAEVYERLLTFCRSEVSIALLGQNQTTEANSNRASAQAGLEVTRDIRDGDSAIVEETINTLIRWVCELNFNDGARPVFSLWEQEEVDKVLAERDEKLTRAGAKLTPAYFKRAYKLQDGDLVEAATPDVPAAEFAEGEEAPDQDALDAALDVLSADTLNADAQAMLAPLLKRIEDGAQPDELLGALAELYPEMDASGLQERLARALFVAKLWGHLHA
;
A
#
# COMPACT_ATOMS: atom_id res chain seq x y z
N MET A 1 23.90 -5.45 -47.39
CA MET A 1 23.65 -6.92 -47.45
C MET A 1 22.91 -7.23 -48.74
N ARG A 2 23.47 -8.08 -49.61
CA ARG A 2 22.73 -8.58 -50.79
C ARG A 2 21.63 -9.53 -50.31
N ALA A 3 20.38 -9.31 -50.73
CA ALA A 3 19.28 -10.19 -50.38
C ALA A 3 19.51 -11.60 -50.93
N LYS A 4 19.50 -12.61 -50.06
CA LYS A 4 19.51 -14.03 -50.46
C LYS A 4 18.11 -14.39 -50.97
N GLY A 5 17.99 -14.75 -52.24
CA GLY A 5 16.73 -15.14 -52.86
C GLY A 5 16.95 -15.73 -54.25
N MET A 6 15.91 -16.33 -54.83
CA MET A 6 15.93 -16.93 -56.16
C MET A 6 14.71 -16.48 -56.96
N TRP A 7 14.92 -16.17 -58.24
CA TRP A 7 13.84 -15.94 -59.18
C TRP A 7 13.24 -17.29 -59.60
N VAL A 8 11.95 -17.48 -59.35
CA VAL A 8 11.19 -18.68 -59.77
C VAL A 8 10.46 -18.45 -61.10
N SER A 9 10.31 -17.20 -61.51
CA SER A 9 9.87 -16.80 -62.85
C SER A 9 10.52 -15.47 -63.25
N PRO A 10 10.43 -15.03 -64.52
CA PRO A 10 10.94 -13.72 -64.94
C PRO A 10 10.32 -12.53 -64.19
N THR A 11 9.23 -12.75 -63.46
CA THR A 11 8.48 -11.71 -62.73
C THR A 11 8.40 -11.94 -61.22
N GLU A 12 8.95 -13.05 -60.70
CA GLU A 12 8.76 -13.44 -59.30
C GLU A 12 10.07 -13.82 -58.62
N PHE A 13 10.46 -13.00 -57.64
CA PHE A 13 11.65 -13.19 -56.80
C PHE A 13 11.25 -13.66 -55.41
N ILE A 14 11.64 -14.88 -55.03
CA ILE A 14 11.41 -15.43 -53.70
C ILE A 14 12.67 -15.20 -52.86
N GLN A 15 12.56 -14.40 -51.79
CA GLN A 15 13.62 -14.24 -50.80
C GLN A 15 13.68 -15.46 -49.86
N PHE A 16 14.88 -16.01 -49.68
CA PHE A 16 15.16 -16.97 -48.62
C PHE A 16 15.41 -16.21 -47.31
N GLY A 17 14.36 -15.65 -46.74
CA GLY A 17 14.38 -15.19 -45.36
C GLY A 17 14.03 -16.36 -44.45
N GLU A 18 14.91 -16.70 -43.49
CA GLU A 18 14.41 -17.35 -42.26
C GLU A 18 13.21 -16.52 -41.77
N PRO A 19 12.11 -17.14 -41.32
CA PRO A 19 11.01 -16.40 -40.75
C PRO A 19 11.59 -15.59 -39.60
N ARG A 20 11.74 -14.28 -39.80
CA ARG A 20 12.12 -13.33 -38.75
C ARG A 20 10.95 -13.29 -37.80
N LYS A 21 10.85 -14.28 -36.91
CA LYS A 21 10.07 -14.18 -35.69
C LYS A 21 10.72 -13.06 -34.91
N SER A 22 10.19 -11.85 -35.05
CA SER A 22 10.67 -10.72 -34.30
C SER A 22 10.41 -10.98 -32.82
N LEU A 23 11.37 -10.69 -31.95
CA LEU A 23 11.14 -10.70 -30.50
C LEU A 23 10.03 -9.71 -30.09
N SER A 24 9.65 -8.78 -30.98
CA SER A 24 8.56 -7.82 -30.75
C SER A 24 7.16 -8.38 -31.05
N GLU A 25 7.04 -9.51 -31.76
CA GLU A 25 5.75 -10.06 -32.16
C GLU A 25 5.25 -11.09 -31.15
N GLN A 26 4.00 -10.95 -30.70
CA GLN A 26 3.35 -11.95 -29.87
C GLN A 26 2.99 -13.17 -30.71
N ILE A 27 3.53 -14.34 -30.36
CA ILE A 27 3.30 -15.59 -31.09
C ILE A 27 2.09 -16.36 -30.54
N ALA A 28 1.87 -16.30 -29.22
CA ALA A 28 0.76 -16.97 -28.53
C ALA A 28 -0.40 -15.99 -28.33
N THR A 29 -1.25 -15.85 -29.33
CA THR A 29 -2.47 -15.02 -29.30
C THR A 29 -3.72 -15.90 -29.24
N ARG A 30 -4.87 -15.33 -28.85
CA ARG A 30 -6.15 -16.07 -28.79
C ARG A 30 -6.55 -16.61 -30.16
N GLU A 31 -6.38 -15.81 -31.20
CA GLU A 31 -6.62 -16.19 -32.60
C GLU A 31 -5.82 -17.43 -33.03
N ARG A 32 -4.64 -17.65 -32.44
CA ARG A 32 -3.75 -18.76 -32.79
C ARG A 32 -3.85 -19.96 -31.84
N SER A 33 -4.71 -19.90 -30.82
CA SER A 33 -4.86 -20.95 -29.81
C SER A 33 -5.93 -21.97 -30.20
N ILE A 34 -5.69 -23.24 -29.90
CA ILE A 34 -6.57 -24.38 -30.26
C ILE A 34 -7.90 -24.33 -29.49
N ASP A 35 -7.88 -23.87 -28.25
CA ASP A 35 -9.03 -23.91 -27.33
C ASP A 35 -9.98 -22.70 -27.48
N PHE A 36 -9.67 -21.75 -28.36
CA PHE A 36 -10.47 -20.53 -28.49
C PHE A 36 -11.58 -20.67 -29.53
N HIS A 37 -12.72 -21.21 -29.09
CA HIS A 37 -13.97 -21.20 -29.83
C HIS A 37 -14.91 -20.10 -29.31
N THR A 38 -14.58 -18.82 -29.49
CA THR A 38 -15.63 -17.79 -29.43
C THR A 38 -16.12 -17.48 -30.82
N LEU A 39 -17.38 -17.80 -31.06
CA LEU A 39 -18.12 -17.48 -32.27
C LEU A 39 -18.43 -15.96 -32.29
N GLY A 40 -17.38 -15.16 -32.48
CA GLY A 40 -17.46 -13.74 -32.81
C GLY A 40 -17.68 -12.76 -31.65
N MET A 41 -16.97 -11.64 -31.77
CA MET A 41 -17.38 -10.26 -31.43
C MET A 41 -16.84 -9.63 -30.14
N HIS A 42 -16.86 -10.29 -28.97
CA HIS A 42 -16.29 -9.72 -27.72
C HIS A 42 -15.93 -10.80 -26.70
N LEU A 43 -15.01 -10.50 -25.79
CA LEU A 43 -14.60 -11.42 -24.73
C LEU A 43 -15.58 -11.30 -23.55
N PRO A 44 -16.35 -12.35 -23.20
CA PRO A 44 -17.23 -12.30 -22.02
C PRO A 44 -16.39 -12.26 -20.73
N ASN A 45 -16.94 -11.68 -19.67
CA ASN A 45 -16.29 -11.74 -18.35
C ASN A 45 -16.28 -13.20 -17.84
N PRO A 46 -15.09 -13.78 -17.55
CA PRO A 46 -14.96 -15.19 -17.17
C PRO A 46 -15.34 -15.48 -15.70
N ASP A 47 -15.75 -14.47 -14.92
CA ASP A 47 -16.23 -14.61 -13.55
C ASP A 47 -17.27 -15.74 -13.41
N SER A 48 -16.99 -16.67 -12.48
CA SER A 48 -17.77 -17.89 -12.31
C SER A 48 -19.19 -17.64 -11.79
N VAL A 49 -19.40 -16.62 -10.96
CA VAL A 49 -20.71 -16.24 -10.42
C VAL A 49 -21.55 -15.61 -11.52
N LEU A 50 -20.98 -14.67 -12.28
CA LEU A 50 -21.66 -14.04 -13.41
C LEU A 50 -22.05 -15.07 -14.47
N LYS A 51 -21.13 -15.98 -14.81
CA LYS A 51 -21.36 -17.08 -15.75
C LYS A 51 -22.45 -18.04 -15.27
N ALA A 52 -22.42 -18.44 -14.00
CA ALA A 52 -23.42 -19.35 -13.43
C ALA A 52 -24.84 -18.74 -13.41
N LEU A 53 -24.95 -17.43 -13.22
CA LEU A 53 -26.24 -16.73 -13.14
C LEU A 53 -26.71 -16.17 -14.48
N GLY A 54 -25.85 -16.13 -15.51
CA GLY A 54 -26.14 -15.46 -16.77
C GLY A 54 -26.41 -13.96 -16.59
N LYS A 55 -25.75 -13.33 -15.60
CA LYS A 55 -25.97 -11.92 -15.22
C LYS A 55 -24.72 -11.08 -15.48
N ASP A 56 -24.95 -9.77 -15.62
CA ASP A 56 -23.90 -8.76 -15.78
C ASP A 56 -23.38 -8.30 -14.40
N ILE A 57 -22.21 -7.66 -14.38
CA ILE A 57 -21.51 -7.16 -13.19
C ILE A 57 -22.35 -6.22 -12.31
N LYS A 58 -23.45 -5.67 -12.85
CA LYS A 58 -24.44 -4.90 -12.10
C LYS A 58 -24.92 -5.57 -10.81
N ILE A 59 -24.98 -6.91 -10.77
CA ILE A 59 -25.40 -7.65 -9.58
C ILE A 59 -24.50 -7.36 -8.36
N TYR A 60 -23.22 -7.05 -8.57
CA TYR A 60 -22.30 -6.70 -7.49
C TYR A 60 -22.60 -5.32 -6.89
N ARG A 61 -23.22 -4.40 -7.63
CA ARG A 61 -23.66 -3.11 -7.07
C ARG A 61 -24.70 -3.28 -5.98
N GLU A 62 -25.60 -4.24 -6.15
CA GLU A 62 -26.65 -4.55 -5.15
C GLU A 62 -26.06 -5.09 -3.85
N LEU A 63 -24.88 -5.72 -3.90
CA LEU A 63 -24.19 -6.19 -2.70
C LEU A 63 -23.73 -5.04 -1.81
N ARG A 64 -23.37 -3.88 -2.38
CA ARG A 64 -22.94 -2.70 -1.61
C ARG A 64 -24.05 -2.11 -0.72
N ALA A 65 -25.31 -2.39 -1.05
CA ALA A 65 -26.44 -1.97 -0.22
C ALA A 65 -26.58 -2.82 1.06
N ASP A 66 -25.93 -3.99 1.13
CA ASP A 66 -25.84 -4.76 2.37
C ASP A 66 -24.96 -4.02 3.39
N ALA A 67 -25.49 -3.82 4.60
CA ALA A 67 -24.81 -3.01 5.63
C ALA A 67 -23.42 -3.53 6.00
N HIS A 68 -23.22 -4.85 5.97
CA HIS A 68 -21.94 -5.44 6.34
C HIS A 68 -20.94 -5.32 5.19
N VAL A 69 -21.33 -5.71 3.97
CA VAL A 69 -20.49 -5.53 2.77
C VAL A 69 -20.12 -4.06 2.58
N GLY A 70 -21.11 -3.17 2.61
CA GLY A 70 -20.91 -1.72 2.49
C GLY A 70 -20.02 -1.15 3.60
N GLY A 71 -20.13 -1.67 4.83
CA GLY A 71 -19.26 -1.32 5.95
C GLY A 71 -17.80 -1.71 5.70
N CYS A 72 -17.55 -2.95 5.26
CA CYS A 72 -16.21 -3.43 4.92
C CYS A 72 -15.60 -2.62 3.77
N VAL A 73 -16.35 -2.40 2.69
CA VAL A 73 -15.92 -1.59 1.54
C VAL A 73 -15.55 -0.17 1.97
N ARG A 74 -16.39 0.48 2.80
CA ARG A 74 -16.10 1.82 3.30
C ARG A 74 -14.80 1.86 4.11
N ARG A 75 -14.60 0.88 4.99
CA ARG A 75 -13.38 0.77 5.82
C ARG A 75 -12.13 0.58 4.95
N ARG A 76 -12.18 -0.34 3.98
CA ARG A 76 -11.07 -0.63 3.07
C ARG A 76 -10.67 0.60 2.24
N LYS A 77 -11.65 1.30 1.66
CA LYS A 77 -11.39 2.55 0.94
C LYS A 77 -10.84 3.65 1.85
N ALA A 78 -11.36 3.78 3.06
CA ALA A 78 -10.87 4.76 4.02
C ALA A 78 -9.41 4.51 4.42
N ALA A 79 -8.98 3.24 4.50
CA ALA A 79 -7.60 2.88 4.82
C ALA A 79 -6.61 3.40 3.77
N VAL A 80 -6.92 3.26 2.47
CA VAL A 80 -6.08 3.80 1.39
C VAL A 80 -6.11 5.33 1.39
N LYS A 81 -7.28 5.93 1.57
CA LYS A 81 -7.43 7.40 1.59
C LYS A 81 -6.76 8.09 2.79
N ALA A 82 -6.45 7.33 3.84
CA ALA A 82 -5.72 7.83 5.00
C ALA A 82 -4.22 7.93 4.75
N LEU A 83 -3.70 7.29 3.68
CA LEU A 83 -2.30 7.40 3.30
C LEU A 83 -2.01 8.82 2.79
N GLU A 84 -0.80 9.28 3.09
CA GLU A 84 -0.25 10.46 2.45
C GLU A 84 0.23 10.09 1.06
N TRP A 85 0.29 11.08 0.18
CA TRP A 85 0.81 10.91 -1.16
C TRP A 85 1.83 12.00 -1.47
N GLY A 86 2.69 11.70 -2.44
CA GLY A 86 3.58 12.70 -3.02
C GLY A 86 4.28 12.18 -4.26
N LEU A 87 5.24 12.98 -4.72
CA LEU A 87 5.96 12.73 -5.95
C LEU A 87 7.45 12.65 -5.68
N ASP A 88 8.05 11.50 -5.96
CA ASP A 88 9.49 11.40 -6.05
C ASP A 88 9.93 11.90 -7.42
N ARG A 89 10.74 12.96 -7.43
CA ARG A 89 11.31 13.51 -8.67
C ARG A 89 12.28 12.53 -9.33
N ASP A 90 13.05 11.76 -8.57
CA ASP A 90 14.24 11.05 -9.03
C ASP A 90 15.08 11.90 -10.03
N LYS A 91 15.18 11.47 -11.29
CA LYS A 91 15.94 12.14 -12.37
C LYS A 91 15.12 13.13 -13.19
N ALA A 92 13.84 13.32 -12.90
CA ALA A 92 13.01 14.25 -13.65
C ALA A 92 13.47 15.70 -13.45
N ARG A 93 13.40 16.52 -14.51
CA ARG A 93 13.75 17.94 -14.41
C ARG A 93 12.82 18.66 -13.43
N SER A 94 13.35 19.57 -12.64
CA SER A 94 12.59 20.36 -11.66
C SER A 94 11.37 21.09 -12.24
N ARG A 95 11.39 21.46 -13.54
CA ARG A 95 10.22 22.04 -14.21
C ARG A 95 9.10 21.04 -14.41
N VAL A 96 9.43 19.79 -14.78
CA VAL A 96 8.46 18.72 -15.00
C VAL A 96 7.79 18.38 -13.67
N SER A 97 8.57 18.11 -12.61
CA SER A 97 8.01 17.77 -11.29
C SER A 97 7.08 18.84 -10.75
N ARG A 98 7.47 20.12 -10.77
CA ARG A 98 6.58 21.22 -10.34
C ARG A 98 5.31 21.33 -11.16
N SER A 99 5.38 21.03 -12.46
CA SER A 99 4.18 21.04 -13.32
C SER A 99 3.24 19.89 -12.95
N ILE A 100 3.76 18.71 -12.63
CA ILE A 100 3.00 17.55 -12.19
C ILE A 100 2.45 17.75 -10.76
N GLU A 101 3.22 18.36 -9.85
CA GLU A 101 2.76 18.75 -8.51
C GLU A 101 1.57 19.71 -8.61
N SER A 102 1.69 20.77 -9.42
CA SER A 102 0.58 21.72 -9.65
C SER A 102 -0.65 21.05 -10.25
N LEU A 103 -0.45 20.10 -11.18
CA LEU A 103 -1.54 19.34 -11.77
C LEU A 103 -2.35 18.58 -10.71
N PHE A 104 -1.67 17.89 -9.80
CA PHE A 104 -2.36 17.13 -8.77
C PHE A 104 -2.96 17.99 -7.65
N ALA A 105 -2.42 19.19 -7.42
CA ALA A 105 -3.02 20.16 -6.52
C ALA A 105 -4.39 20.66 -7.03
N ASP A 106 -4.58 20.74 -8.35
CA ASP A 106 -5.84 21.18 -8.98
C ASP A 106 -6.89 20.06 -9.11
N LEU A 107 -6.48 18.79 -9.03
CA LEU A 107 -7.38 17.63 -9.16
C LEU A 107 -7.97 17.21 -7.80
N ASP A 108 -9.25 16.82 -7.81
CA ASP A 108 -9.89 16.17 -6.64
C ASP A 108 -9.41 14.71 -6.51
N LEU A 109 -8.17 14.55 -6.05
CA LEU A 109 -7.53 13.25 -5.88
C LEU A 109 -8.30 12.34 -4.91
N SER A 110 -8.89 12.88 -3.85
CA SER A 110 -9.67 12.10 -2.89
C SER A 110 -10.86 11.40 -3.57
N ARG A 111 -11.61 12.11 -4.42
CA ARG A 111 -12.69 11.50 -5.22
C ARG A 111 -12.14 10.53 -6.26
N ILE A 112 -11.12 10.92 -7.01
CA ILE A 112 -10.54 10.11 -8.09
C ILE A 112 -10.01 8.78 -7.54
N ILE A 113 -9.27 8.80 -6.43
CA ILE A 113 -8.78 7.59 -5.75
C ILE A 113 -9.97 6.74 -5.26
N THR A 114 -11.01 7.38 -4.70
CA THR A 114 -12.22 6.66 -4.28
C THR A 114 -12.87 5.89 -5.44
N GLU A 115 -12.89 6.49 -6.64
CA GLU A 115 -13.39 5.86 -7.85
C GLU A 115 -12.42 4.78 -8.37
N MET A 116 -11.09 5.01 -8.39
CA MET A 116 -10.09 3.98 -8.76
C MET A 116 -10.26 2.70 -7.95
N LEU A 117 -10.51 2.83 -6.64
CA LEU A 117 -10.72 1.70 -5.72
C LEU A 117 -12.00 0.90 -6.00
N ASP A 118 -12.90 1.35 -6.88
CA ASP A 118 -13.97 0.47 -7.38
C ASP A 118 -13.41 -0.66 -8.27
N ALA A 119 -12.21 -0.52 -8.85
CA ALA A 119 -11.56 -1.58 -9.64
C ALA A 119 -11.39 -2.86 -8.84
N VAL A 120 -10.96 -2.75 -7.59
CA VAL A 120 -10.79 -3.89 -6.67
C VAL A 120 -12.11 -4.64 -6.47
N LEU A 121 -13.21 -3.89 -6.35
CA LEU A 121 -14.52 -4.46 -6.08
C LEU A 121 -15.12 -5.17 -7.29
N TYR A 122 -14.86 -4.66 -8.49
CA TYR A 122 -15.47 -5.10 -9.75
C TYR A 122 -14.47 -5.75 -10.72
N GLY A 123 -13.23 -5.98 -10.31
CA GLY A 123 -12.12 -6.44 -11.15
C GLY A 123 -11.45 -5.32 -11.95
N TYR A 124 -12.22 -4.33 -12.42
CA TYR A 124 -11.71 -3.19 -13.16
C TYR A 124 -12.62 -1.97 -13.07
N GLN A 125 -12.06 -0.79 -13.34
CA GLN A 125 -12.81 0.47 -13.34
C GLN A 125 -12.34 1.39 -14.48
N PRO A 126 -13.11 1.53 -15.56
CA PRO A 126 -12.82 2.51 -16.61
C PRO A 126 -12.95 3.94 -16.08
N MET A 127 -11.94 4.77 -16.32
CA MET A 127 -11.90 6.17 -15.87
C MET A 127 -11.57 7.08 -17.03
N GLU A 128 -12.53 7.91 -17.43
CA GLU A 128 -12.38 8.84 -18.53
C GLU A 128 -11.53 10.03 -18.11
N VAL A 129 -10.46 10.29 -18.85
CA VAL A 129 -9.62 11.47 -18.68
C VAL A 129 -10.20 12.62 -19.52
N MET A 130 -10.49 13.73 -18.85
CA MET A 130 -10.94 14.97 -19.47
C MET A 130 -9.73 15.85 -19.70
N TRP A 131 -9.29 15.97 -20.95
CA TRP A 131 -8.12 16.77 -21.31
C TRP A 131 -8.49 18.23 -21.56
N GLY A 132 -7.67 19.15 -21.07
CA GLY A 132 -7.80 20.58 -21.30
C GLY A 132 -6.43 21.26 -21.46
N LYS A 133 -6.43 22.47 -22.01
CA LYS A 133 -5.21 23.28 -22.11
C LYS A 133 -5.12 24.27 -20.95
N VAL A 134 -4.09 24.15 -20.12
CA VAL A 134 -3.82 25.03 -18.97
C VAL A 134 -2.37 25.49 -19.06
N GLY A 135 -2.13 26.81 -19.05
CA GLY A 135 -0.76 27.36 -19.09
C GLY A 135 0.06 26.93 -20.33
N GLY A 136 -0.61 26.60 -21.45
CA GLY A 136 0.03 26.09 -22.67
C GLY A 136 0.34 24.59 -22.66
N LEU A 137 0.07 23.89 -21.56
CA LEU A 137 0.20 22.44 -21.43
C LEU A 137 -1.15 21.75 -21.64
N LEU A 138 -1.14 20.57 -22.24
CA LEU A 138 -2.29 19.68 -22.36
C LEU A 138 -2.33 18.75 -21.15
N VAL A 139 -3.24 18.99 -20.22
CA VAL A 139 -3.29 18.31 -18.92
C VAL A 139 -4.69 17.75 -18.63
N PRO A 140 -4.82 16.73 -17.77
CA PRO A 140 -6.12 16.28 -17.29
C PRO A 140 -6.73 17.37 -16.42
N VAL A 141 -7.92 17.86 -16.78
CA VAL A 141 -8.71 18.79 -15.96
C VAL A 141 -9.65 18.05 -15.02
N ASP A 142 -10.01 16.81 -15.36
CA ASP A 142 -10.80 15.93 -14.52
C ASP A 142 -10.59 14.47 -14.93
N ILE A 143 -10.90 13.55 -14.01
CA ILE A 143 -10.94 12.11 -14.24
C ILE A 143 -12.23 11.58 -13.65
N VAL A 144 -13.03 10.91 -14.49
CA VAL A 144 -14.38 10.45 -14.12
C VAL A 144 -14.52 8.96 -14.35
N GLY A 145 -14.71 8.21 -13.26
CA GLY A 145 -15.09 6.81 -13.26
C GLY A 145 -16.41 6.59 -14.00
N LYS A 146 -16.43 5.63 -14.92
CA LYS A 146 -17.62 5.25 -15.69
C LYS A 146 -18.12 3.87 -15.24
N PRO A 147 -19.41 3.60 -15.36
CA PRO A 147 -19.95 2.27 -15.06
C PRO A 147 -19.20 1.17 -15.83
N PRO A 148 -18.61 0.16 -15.16
CA PRO A 148 -17.90 -0.92 -15.85
C PRO A 148 -18.78 -1.70 -16.83
N ASP A 149 -20.09 -1.81 -16.56
CA ASP A 149 -21.04 -2.43 -17.49
C ASP A 149 -21.20 -1.66 -18.82
N TRP A 150 -20.58 -0.51 -19.01
CA TRP A 150 -20.58 0.17 -20.31
C TRP A 150 -19.46 -0.30 -21.21
N PHE A 151 -18.55 -1.15 -20.72
CA PHE A 151 -17.36 -1.54 -21.45
C PHE A 151 -17.25 -3.04 -21.60
N VAL A 152 -16.46 -3.44 -22.59
CA VAL A 152 -16.18 -4.84 -22.94
C VAL A 152 -14.76 -4.92 -23.50
N TYR A 153 -14.13 -6.07 -23.38
CA TYR A 153 -12.85 -6.35 -24.04
C TYR A 153 -13.07 -7.08 -25.37
N ASP A 154 -12.25 -6.77 -26.37
CA ASP A 154 -12.16 -7.60 -27.58
C ASP A 154 -11.18 -8.77 -27.42
N GLN A 155 -10.90 -9.47 -28.50
CA GLN A 155 -10.04 -10.65 -28.53
C GLN A 155 -8.56 -10.31 -28.25
N ASP A 156 -8.18 -9.05 -28.49
CA ASP A 156 -6.83 -8.50 -28.31
C ASP A 156 -6.65 -7.80 -26.95
N ASN A 157 -7.59 -8.03 -26.02
CA ASN A 157 -7.63 -7.38 -24.70
C ASN A 157 -7.66 -5.85 -24.77
N GLN A 158 -8.23 -5.27 -25.83
CA GLN A 158 -8.47 -3.82 -25.89
C GLN A 158 -9.84 -3.47 -25.33
N LEU A 159 -9.88 -2.43 -24.51
CA LEU A 159 -11.12 -1.93 -23.92
C LEU A 159 -11.97 -1.22 -24.98
N ARG A 160 -13.25 -1.57 -25.06
CA ARG A 160 -14.22 -1.00 -26.00
C ARG A 160 -15.46 -0.50 -25.27
N PHE A 161 -16.04 0.59 -25.75
CA PHE A 161 -17.26 1.18 -25.16
C PHE A 161 -18.52 0.69 -25.88
N ARG A 162 -19.43 0.08 -25.13
CA ARG A 162 -20.73 -0.39 -25.62
C ARG A 162 -21.67 0.79 -25.83
N SER A 163 -21.52 1.48 -26.96
CA SER A 163 -22.39 2.58 -27.36
C SER A 163 -23.75 2.07 -27.85
N ARG A 164 -24.75 2.95 -27.95
CA ARG A 164 -26.07 2.58 -28.48
C ARG A 164 -26.02 2.04 -29.92
N HIS A 165 -25.05 2.51 -30.71
CA HIS A 165 -24.86 2.10 -32.10
C HIS A 165 -24.02 0.82 -32.22
N ASN A 166 -23.20 0.50 -31.22
CA ASN A 166 -22.37 -0.69 -31.20
C ASN A 166 -22.40 -1.35 -29.82
N SER A 167 -23.58 -1.84 -29.44
CA SER A 167 -23.84 -2.34 -28.08
C SER A 167 -23.23 -3.70 -27.78
N ILE A 168 -22.87 -4.47 -28.80
CA ILE A 168 -22.35 -5.84 -28.65
C ILE A 168 -20.82 -5.84 -28.67
N GLN A 169 -20.20 -5.31 -29.72
CA GLN A 169 -18.73 -5.31 -29.86
C GLN A 169 -18.06 -4.14 -29.13
N GLY A 170 -18.81 -3.07 -28.91
CA GLY A 170 -18.26 -1.79 -28.48
C GLY A 170 -17.45 -1.09 -29.57
N GLU A 171 -17.29 0.22 -29.44
CA GLU A 171 -16.42 1.03 -30.29
C GLU A 171 -15.02 1.15 -29.69
N ALA A 172 -14.02 1.31 -30.57
CA ALA A 172 -12.64 1.49 -30.14
C ALA A 172 -12.46 2.84 -29.45
N LEU A 173 -11.69 2.85 -28.36
CA LEU A 173 -11.44 4.05 -27.58
C LEU A 173 -10.24 4.83 -28.12
N PRO A 174 -10.27 6.17 -28.12
CA PRO A 174 -9.09 6.96 -28.45
C PRO A 174 -7.94 6.66 -27.48
N PRO A 175 -6.67 6.65 -27.96
CA PRO A 175 -5.52 6.49 -27.08
C PRO A 175 -5.49 7.57 -25.98
N ARG A 176 -5.00 7.20 -24.78
CA ARG A 176 -4.87 8.10 -23.61
C ARG A 176 -6.20 8.75 -23.14
N LYS A 177 -7.34 8.17 -23.50
CA LYS A 177 -8.67 8.67 -23.09
C LYS A 177 -9.21 8.00 -21.84
N PHE A 178 -8.87 6.74 -21.58
CA PHE A 178 -9.36 5.99 -20.42
C PHE A 178 -8.20 5.33 -19.66
N LEU A 179 -8.08 5.67 -18.38
CA LEU A 179 -7.32 4.87 -17.42
C LEU A 179 -8.16 3.65 -17.02
N VAL A 180 -7.50 2.53 -16.75
CA VAL A 180 -8.18 1.27 -16.42
C VAL A 180 -7.43 0.55 -15.28
N PRO A 181 -7.56 1.04 -14.03
CA PRO A 181 -7.15 0.27 -12.85
C PRO A 181 -7.82 -1.11 -12.87
N ARG A 182 -7.05 -2.14 -12.51
CA ARG A 182 -7.45 -3.54 -12.59
C ARG A 182 -6.87 -4.35 -11.42
N GLN A 183 -7.69 -5.20 -10.84
CA GLN A 183 -7.32 -6.17 -9.80
C GLN A 183 -6.96 -7.49 -10.48
N ASP A 184 -5.72 -7.97 -10.32
CA ASP A 184 -5.29 -9.30 -10.77
C ASP A 184 -5.70 -9.63 -12.23
N ALA A 185 -5.63 -8.64 -13.12
CA ALA A 185 -5.94 -8.86 -14.53
C ALA A 185 -4.87 -9.73 -15.19
N THR A 186 -5.33 -10.75 -15.89
CA THR A 186 -4.46 -11.68 -16.62
C THR A 186 -4.72 -11.57 -18.11
N TYR A 187 -3.88 -12.23 -18.90
CA TYR A 187 -4.13 -12.32 -20.34
C TYR A 187 -5.51 -12.94 -20.61
N ASP A 188 -5.90 -13.98 -19.86
CA ASP A 188 -7.18 -14.70 -20.01
C ASP A 188 -8.37 -13.88 -19.49
N ASN A 189 -8.21 -13.22 -18.34
CA ASN A 189 -9.21 -12.36 -17.72
C ASN A 189 -8.75 -10.89 -17.70
N PRO A 190 -8.96 -10.11 -18.78
CA PRO A 190 -8.60 -8.70 -18.83
C PRO A 190 -9.49 -7.82 -17.96
N TYR A 191 -10.65 -8.32 -17.52
CA TYR A 191 -11.57 -7.64 -16.61
C TYR A 191 -11.08 -7.61 -15.16
N GLY A 192 -10.06 -8.40 -14.83
CA GLY A 192 -9.60 -8.56 -13.46
C GLY A 192 -10.52 -9.42 -12.60
N PHE A 193 -10.06 -9.71 -11.39
CA PHE A 193 -10.77 -10.49 -10.39
C PHE A 193 -11.58 -9.56 -9.48
N ALA A 194 -12.89 -9.74 -9.43
CA ALA A 194 -13.77 -8.90 -8.63
C ALA A 194 -13.89 -9.43 -7.20
N ASP A 195 -13.48 -8.66 -6.19
CA ASP A 195 -13.62 -9.08 -4.78
C ASP A 195 -15.08 -9.29 -4.37
N LEU A 196 -16.01 -8.57 -5.01
CA LEU A 196 -17.44 -8.75 -4.77
C LEU A 196 -17.97 -10.10 -5.26
N SER A 197 -17.25 -10.79 -6.15
CA SER A 197 -17.57 -12.17 -6.55
C SER A 197 -17.41 -13.15 -5.37
N MET A 198 -16.36 -12.98 -4.55
CA MET A 198 -16.08 -13.85 -3.40
C MET A 198 -17.20 -13.78 -2.35
N VAL A 199 -17.73 -12.57 -2.14
CA VAL A 199 -18.75 -12.33 -1.10
C VAL A 199 -20.19 -12.46 -1.60
N PHE A 200 -20.40 -12.76 -2.88
CA PHE A 200 -21.73 -12.89 -3.46
C PHE A 200 -22.56 -13.96 -2.77
N TRP A 201 -22.03 -15.19 -2.67
CA TRP A 201 -22.75 -16.32 -2.08
C TRP A 201 -22.95 -16.18 -0.56
N PRO A 202 -21.93 -15.84 0.25
CA PRO A 202 -22.13 -15.57 1.67
C PRO A 202 -23.19 -14.49 1.92
N THR A 203 -23.19 -13.40 1.14
CA THR A 203 -24.19 -12.33 1.28
C THR A 203 -25.59 -12.81 0.89
N THR A 204 -25.71 -13.60 -0.17
CA THR A 204 -26.98 -14.17 -0.63
C THR A 204 -27.56 -15.14 0.41
N PHE A 205 -26.74 -16.05 0.94
CA PHE A 205 -27.15 -16.99 1.98
C PHE A 205 -27.48 -16.27 3.29
N LYS A 206 -26.75 -15.21 3.66
CA LYS A 206 -27.09 -14.38 4.81
C LYS A 206 -28.47 -13.73 4.66
N LYS A 207 -28.77 -13.14 3.51
CA LYS A 207 -30.11 -12.54 3.23
C LYS A 207 -31.22 -13.60 3.31
N GLY A 208 -30.98 -14.79 2.75
CA GLY A 208 -31.91 -15.92 2.85
C GLY A 208 -32.10 -16.42 4.28
N GLY A 209 -30.99 -16.65 5.00
CA GLY A 209 -30.96 -17.08 6.39
C GLY A 209 -31.68 -16.10 7.31
N LEU A 210 -31.50 -14.79 7.11
CA LEU A 210 -32.18 -13.76 7.90
C LEU A 210 -33.70 -13.81 7.68
N LYS A 211 -34.14 -14.03 6.45
CA LYS A 211 -35.58 -14.20 6.15
C LYS A 211 -36.15 -15.42 6.87
N PHE A 212 -35.42 -16.54 6.93
CA PHE A 212 -35.84 -17.71 7.69
C PHE A 212 -35.81 -17.48 9.19
N TRP A 213 -34.80 -16.76 9.69
CA TRP A 213 -34.69 -16.35 11.08
C TRP A 213 -35.90 -15.54 11.53
N VAL A 214 -36.26 -14.49 10.78
CA VAL A 214 -37.41 -13.63 11.09
C VAL A 214 -38.70 -14.45 11.11
N LYS A 215 -38.92 -15.31 10.11
CA LYS A 215 -40.09 -16.22 10.07
C LYS A 215 -40.10 -17.20 11.24
N PHE A 216 -38.94 -17.71 11.62
CA PHE A 216 -38.80 -18.60 12.78
C PHE A 216 -39.15 -17.84 14.06
N THR A 217 -38.63 -16.63 14.25
CA THR A 217 -38.93 -15.80 15.42
C THR A 217 -40.41 -15.41 15.48
N GLU A 218 -41.05 -15.13 14.35
CA GLU A 218 -42.50 -14.88 14.29
C GLU A 218 -43.30 -16.12 14.68
N LYS A 219 -42.98 -17.28 14.10
CA LYS A 219 -43.75 -18.52 14.29
C LYS A 219 -43.59 -19.12 15.70
N TYR A 220 -42.40 -18.98 16.30
CA TYR A 220 -42.08 -19.63 17.56
C TYR A 220 -41.91 -18.65 18.73
N GLY A 221 -41.94 -17.35 18.47
CA GLY A 221 -42.02 -16.29 19.47
C GLY A 221 -43.36 -16.25 20.19
N SER A 222 -44.44 -16.73 19.56
CA SER A 222 -45.74 -16.92 20.21
C SER A 222 -46.01 -18.40 20.49
N PRO A 223 -46.44 -18.78 21.71
CA PRO A 223 -46.88 -20.13 21.99
C PRO A 223 -48.16 -20.48 21.22
N TRP A 224 -48.31 -21.74 20.81
CA TRP A 224 -49.60 -22.23 20.33
C TRP A 224 -50.46 -22.54 21.54
N ILE A 225 -51.52 -21.75 21.72
CA ILE A 225 -52.51 -21.96 22.77
C ILE A 225 -53.68 -22.73 22.16
N ILE A 226 -54.00 -23.89 22.74
CA ILE A 226 -55.12 -24.71 22.28
C ILE A 226 -56.11 -24.85 23.44
N GLY A 227 -57.29 -24.24 23.29
CA GLY A 227 -58.43 -24.48 24.18
C GLY A 227 -59.24 -25.68 23.72
N LYS A 228 -59.53 -26.60 24.63
CA LYS A 228 -60.45 -27.72 24.43
C LYS A 228 -61.75 -27.44 25.17
N HIS A 229 -62.87 -27.57 24.47
CA HIS A 229 -64.21 -27.45 25.02
C HIS A 229 -65.04 -28.71 24.70
N PRO A 230 -66.07 -29.03 25.48
CA PRO A 230 -66.94 -30.18 25.23
C PRO A 230 -67.71 -30.04 23.91
N ARG A 231 -68.03 -31.19 23.28
CA ARG A 231 -68.80 -31.24 22.01
C ARG A 231 -70.20 -30.63 22.10
N SER A 232 -70.74 -30.48 23.32
CA SER A 232 -72.04 -29.89 23.59
C SER A 232 -72.02 -28.36 23.67
N ALA A 233 -70.85 -27.72 23.58
CA ALA A 233 -70.77 -26.26 23.68
C ALA A 233 -71.48 -25.57 22.52
N THR A 234 -72.15 -24.48 22.85
CA THR A 234 -72.81 -23.61 21.89
C THR A 234 -71.79 -22.75 21.14
N PRO A 235 -72.12 -22.25 19.93
CA PRO A 235 -71.22 -21.36 19.18
C PRO A 235 -70.77 -20.14 19.99
N THR A 236 -71.67 -19.57 20.81
CA THR A 236 -71.39 -18.42 21.67
C THR A 236 -70.33 -18.72 22.75
N GLU A 237 -70.37 -19.91 23.34
CA GLU A 237 -69.36 -20.33 24.34
C GLU A 237 -68.00 -20.57 23.69
N THR A 238 -67.98 -21.09 22.46
CA THR A 238 -66.75 -21.27 21.67
C THR A 238 -66.11 -19.92 21.34
N ASP A 239 -66.90 -18.93 20.92
CA ASP A 239 -66.40 -17.58 20.61
C ASP A 239 -65.87 -16.87 21.87
N GLN A 240 -66.57 -16.98 23.00
CA GLN A 240 -66.09 -16.44 24.29
C GLN A 240 -64.77 -17.08 24.74
N LEU A 241 -64.61 -18.39 24.52
CA LEU A 241 -63.36 -19.09 24.79
C LEU A 241 -62.25 -18.60 23.84
N LEU A 242 -62.54 -18.41 22.55
CA LEU A 242 -61.58 -17.88 21.58
C LEU A 242 -61.11 -16.47 21.98
N ASP A 243 -62.04 -15.57 22.29
CA ASP A 243 -61.73 -14.20 22.76
C ASP A 243 -60.87 -14.22 24.03
N SER A 244 -61.16 -15.14 24.95
CA SER A 244 -60.39 -15.32 26.18
C SER A 244 -58.97 -15.85 25.91
N LEU A 245 -58.79 -16.73 24.92
CA LEU A 245 -57.48 -17.23 24.51
C LEU A 245 -56.66 -16.15 23.79
N ASP A 246 -57.29 -15.33 22.95
CA ASP A 246 -56.65 -14.18 22.28
C ASP A 246 -56.20 -13.13 23.32
N ALA A 247 -57.02 -12.84 24.33
CA ALA A 247 -56.62 -12.00 25.47
C ALA A 247 -55.47 -12.64 26.26
N MET A 248 -55.47 -13.96 26.44
CA MET A 248 -54.40 -14.68 27.15
C MET A 248 -53.04 -14.59 26.44
N VAL A 249 -53.01 -14.52 25.09
CA VAL A 249 -51.77 -14.29 24.32
C VAL A 249 -51.10 -12.96 24.72
N GLN A 250 -51.88 -11.95 25.11
CA GLN A 250 -51.38 -10.64 25.51
C GLN A 250 -51.11 -10.51 27.02
N ASP A 251 -52.05 -10.98 27.86
CA ASP A 251 -52.05 -10.69 29.30
C ASP A 251 -51.67 -11.87 30.21
N ALA A 252 -51.43 -13.07 29.64
CA ALA A 252 -50.99 -14.29 30.33
C ALA A 252 -51.88 -14.78 31.49
N VAL A 253 -53.15 -14.35 31.54
CA VAL A 253 -54.14 -14.77 32.56
C VAL A 253 -55.40 -15.27 31.84
N ALA A 254 -55.92 -16.44 32.25
CA ALA A 254 -57.18 -16.99 31.73
C ALA A 254 -58.02 -17.62 32.84
N VAL A 255 -59.34 -17.49 32.70
CA VAL A 255 -60.35 -18.16 33.52
C VAL A 255 -61.02 -19.18 32.61
N ILE A 256 -60.98 -20.46 32.99
CA ILE A 256 -61.59 -21.55 32.22
C ILE A 256 -62.55 -22.36 33.09
N PRO A 257 -63.62 -22.92 32.51
CA PRO A 257 -64.49 -23.89 33.17
C PRO A 257 -63.72 -25.12 33.69
N ASP A 258 -64.27 -25.77 34.73
CA ASP A 258 -63.70 -26.99 35.36
C ASP A 258 -63.50 -28.14 34.35
N ASP A 259 -64.38 -28.22 33.35
CA ASP A 259 -64.42 -29.28 32.34
C ASP A 259 -63.68 -28.91 31.04
N ALA A 260 -63.11 -27.70 30.96
CA ALA A 260 -62.29 -27.23 29.84
C ALA A 260 -60.80 -27.33 30.17
N SER A 261 -59.95 -27.42 29.14
CA SER A 261 -58.50 -27.40 29.33
C SER A 261 -57.78 -26.56 28.30
N VAL A 262 -56.70 -25.92 28.74
CA VAL A 262 -55.80 -25.13 27.90
C VAL A 262 -54.45 -25.81 27.90
N GLU A 263 -53.97 -26.16 26.70
CA GLU A 263 -52.65 -26.75 26.51
C GLU A 263 -51.79 -25.78 25.71
N ILE A 264 -50.63 -25.43 26.26
CA ILE A 264 -49.57 -24.76 25.50
C ILE A 264 -48.80 -25.83 24.76
N LYS A 265 -48.91 -25.85 23.42
CA LYS A 265 -48.09 -26.72 22.58
C LYS A 265 -46.81 -26.02 22.20
N GLU A 266 -45.73 -26.40 22.87
CA GLU A 266 -44.39 -26.04 22.42
C GLU A 266 -43.96 -26.94 21.26
N ALA A 267 -43.44 -26.33 20.20
CA ALA A 267 -42.74 -27.08 19.19
C ALA A 267 -41.42 -27.60 19.76
N ALA A 268 -41.18 -28.90 19.70
CA ALA A 268 -39.92 -29.49 20.12
C ALA A 268 -38.75 -28.92 19.27
N GLY A 269 -37.62 -28.57 19.92
CA GLY A 269 -36.38 -28.16 19.22
C GLY A 269 -36.22 -26.68 18.90
N LYS A 270 -36.97 -25.76 19.55
CA LYS A 270 -36.86 -24.30 19.33
C LYS A 270 -35.43 -23.76 19.53
N THR A 271 -34.78 -24.10 20.65
CA THR A 271 -33.44 -23.59 21.00
C THR A 271 -32.37 -24.02 19.99
N GLY A 272 -32.36 -25.30 19.61
CA GLY A 272 -31.40 -25.80 18.61
C GLY A 272 -31.61 -25.17 17.22
N SER A 273 -32.85 -24.91 16.84
CA SER A 273 -33.15 -24.25 15.56
C SER A 273 -32.70 -22.78 15.57
N ALA A 274 -32.87 -22.10 16.71
CA ALA A 274 -32.38 -20.74 16.90
C ALA A 274 -30.83 -20.70 16.74
N GLU A 275 -30.09 -21.50 17.50
CA GLU A 275 -28.63 -21.46 17.42
C GLU A 275 -28.07 -21.78 16.02
N VAL A 276 -28.74 -22.65 15.26
CA VAL A 276 -28.32 -23.03 13.89
C VAL A 276 -28.36 -21.86 12.92
N TYR A 277 -29.46 -21.11 12.86
CA TYR A 277 -29.54 -19.99 11.92
C TYR A 277 -28.68 -18.80 12.37
N GLU A 278 -28.56 -18.53 13.68
CA GLU A 278 -27.62 -17.52 14.17
C GLU A 278 -26.19 -17.87 13.75
N ARG A 279 -25.78 -19.12 13.94
CA ARG A 279 -24.46 -19.61 13.53
C ARG A 279 -24.24 -19.51 12.02
N LEU A 280 -25.26 -19.79 11.21
CA LEU A 280 -25.21 -19.59 9.77
C LEU A 280 -25.01 -18.11 9.40
N LEU A 281 -25.74 -17.19 10.05
CA LEU A 281 -25.61 -15.76 9.81
C LEU A 281 -24.23 -15.24 10.21
N THR A 282 -23.72 -15.68 11.35
CA THR A 282 -22.38 -15.34 11.85
C THR A 282 -21.28 -15.89 10.95
N PHE A 283 -21.41 -17.13 10.48
CA PHE A 283 -20.51 -17.71 9.49
C PHE A 283 -20.48 -16.89 8.19
N CYS A 284 -21.65 -16.60 7.61
CA CYS A 284 -21.72 -15.81 6.38
C CYS A 284 -21.14 -14.40 6.56
N ARG A 285 -21.37 -13.76 7.71
CA ARG A 285 -20.78 -12.46 8.04
C ARG A 285 -19.25 -12.55 8.14
N SER A 286 -18.73 -13.57 8.80
CA SER A 286 -17.30 -13.82 8.94
C SER A 286 -16.61 -14.02 7.59
N GLU A 287 -17.19 -14.83 6.71
CA GLU A 287 -16.66 -15.04 5.34
C GLU A 287 -16.56 -13.71 4.57
N VAL A 288 -17.56 -12.83 4.69
CA VAL A 288 -17.51 -11.49 4.06
C VAL A 288 -16.39 -10.63 4.64
N SER A 289 -16.21 -10.65 5.96
CA SER A 289 -15.14 -9.89 6.63
C SER A 289 -13.75 -10.40 6.22
N ILE A 290 -13.55 -11.72 6.21
CA ILE A 290 -12.29 -12.34 5.83
C ILE A 290 -11.97 -12.04 4.36
N ALA A 291 -12.93 -12.19 3.45
CA ALA A 291 -12.70 -11.94 2.03
C ALA A 291 -12.37 -10.47 1.71
N LEU A 292 -12.99 -9.50 2.40
CA LEU A 292 -12.79 -8.08 2.09
C LEU A 292 -11.72 -7.39 2.94
N LEU A 293 -11.51 -7.81 4.17
CA LEU A 293 -10.62 -7.16 5.15
C LEU A 293 -9.49 -8.07 5.63
N GLY A 294 -9.47 -9.35 5.21
CA GLY A 294 -8.49 -10.35 5.63
C GLY A 294 -8.72 -10.92 7.04
N GLN A 295 -9.71 -10.38 7.78
CA GLN A 295 -10.00 -10.78 9.15
C GLN A 295 -11.47 -10.53 9.53
N ASN A 296 -11.98 -11.30 10.48
CA ASN A 296 -13.30 -11.14 11.10
C ASN A 296 -13.26 -10.72 12.58
N GLN A 297 -12.06 -10.58 13.17
CA GLN A 297 -11.88 -10.56 14.62
C GLN A 297 -12.25 -9.25 15.32
N THR A 298 -12.31 -8.11 14.62
CA THR A 298 -12.69 -6.84 15.28
C THR A 298 -14.16 -6.77 15.72
N THR A 299 -14.99 -7.77 15.39
CA THR A 299 -16.43 -7.78 15.73
C THR A 299 -16.86 -8.99 16.59
N GLU A 300 -15.97 -9.94 16.87
CA GLU A 300 -16.30 -11.15 17.65
C GLU A 300 -15.48 -11.21 18.94
N ALA A 301 -16.15 -11.43 20.07
CA ALA A 301 -15.72 -11.08 21.43
C ALA A 301 -14.48 -11.82 22.00
N ASN A 302 -13.79 -12.65 21.20
CA ASN A 302 -12.67 -13.48 21.64
C ASN A 302 -11.32 -13.10 20.99
N SER A 303 -11.01 -11.80 20.84
CA SER A 303 -9.70 -11.36 20.36
C SER A 303 -8.69 -11.23 21.50
N ASN A 304 -7.50 -11.84 21.38
CA ASN A 304 -6.37 -11.55 22.25
C ASN A 304 -5.45 -10.49 21.57
N ARG A 305 -4.56 -9.84 22.33
CA ARG A 305 -3.73 -8.73 21.79
C ARG A 305 -2.86 -9.16 20.60
N ALA A 306 -2.39 -10.40 20.58
CA ALA A 306 -1.58 -10.94 19.49
C ALA A 306 -2.40 -11.19 18.21
N SER A 307 -3.61 -11.73 18.33
CA SER A 307 -4.49 -11.99 17.19
C SER A 307 -5.05 -10.71 16.59
N ALA A 308 -5.31 -9.69 17.42
CA ALA A 308 -5.69 -8.36 16.96
C ALA A 308 -4.56 -7.69 16.14
N GLN A 309 -3.30 -7.83 16.58
CA GLN A 309 -2.16 -7.28 15.86
C GLN A 309 -1.94 -7.96 14.50
N ALA A 310 -1.99 -9.30 14.45
CA ALA A 310 -1.90 -10.04 13.20
C ALA A 310 -3.03 -9.66 12.22
N GLY A 311 -4.25 -9.46 12.72
CA GLY A 311 -5.38 -8.98 11.91
C GLY A 311 -5.16 -7.58 11.33
N LEU A 312 -4.45 -6.69 12.04
CA LEU A 312 -4.09 -5.36 11.54
C LEU A 312 -3.01 -5.42 10.46
N GLU A 313 -2.08 -6.38 10.52
CA GLU A 313 -1.07 -6.61 9.49
C GLU A 313 -1.73 -7.05 8.18
N VAL A 314 -2.62 -8.05 8.21
CA VAL A 314 -3.33 -8.50 6.99
C VAL A 314 -4.19 -7.39 6.38
N THR A 315 -4.85 -6.58 7.23
CA THR A 315 -5.61 -5.42 6.71
C THR A 315 -4.69 -4.37 6.06
N ARG A 316 -3.45 -4.20 6.54
CA ARG A 316 -2.44 -3.33 5.91
C ARG A 316 -1.95 -3.90 4.59
N ASP A 317 -1.64 -5.19 4.52
CA ASP A 317 -1.23 -5.84 3.26
C ASP A 317 -2.28 -5.66 2.15
N ILE A 318 -3.56 -5.82 2.49
CA ILE A 318 -4.67 -5.60 1.53
C ILE A 318 -4.74 -4.13 1.10
N ARG A 319 -4.62 -3.19 2.05
CA ARG A 319 -4.59 -1.75 1.74
C ARG A 319 -3.42 -1.41 0.81
N ASP A 320 -2.24 -1.97 1.06
CA ASP A 320 -1.05 -1.66 0.28
C ASP A 320 -1.17 -2.23 -1.14
N GLY A 321 -1.78 -3.42 -1.28
CA GLY A 321 -2.18 -3.97 -2.59
C GLY A 321 -3.15 -3.06 -3.34
N ASP A 322 -4.20 -2.56 -2.67
CA ASP A 322 -5.14 -1.60 -3.26
C ASP A 322 -4.44 -0.28 -3.66
N SER A 323 -3.48 0.16 -2.84
CA SER A 323 -2.71 1.39 -3.05
C SER A 323 -1.79 1.26 -4.26
N ALA A 324 -1.16 0.10 -4.47
CA ALA A 324 -0.34 -0.16 -5.64
C ALA A 324 -1.12 -0.02 -6.96
N ILE A 325 -2.39 -0.44 -7.00
CA ILE A 325 -3.26 -0.26 -8.19
C ILE A 325 -3.50 1.23 -8.47
N VAL A 326 -3.72 2.02 -7.42
CA VAL A 326 -3.90 3.47 -7.52
C VAL A 326 -2.60 4.12 -8.02
N GLU A 327 -1.46 3.78 -7.43
CA GLU A 327 -0.15 4.28 -7.84
C GLU A 327 0.17 3.96 -9.29
N GLU A 328 -0.01 2.72 -9.75
CA GLU A 328 0.25 2.32 -11.13
C GLU A 328 -0.60 3.13 -12.11
N THR A 329 -1.86 3.34 -11.75
CA THR A 329 -2.82 4.09 -12.57
C THR A 329 -2.43 5.57 -12.66
N ILE A 330 -2.11 6.20 -11.53
CA ILE A 330 -1.67 7.60 -11.49
C ILE A 330 -0.33 7.77 -12.21
N ASN A 331 0.61 6.84 -12.04
CA ASN A 331 1.89 6.85 -12.76
C ASN A 331 1.73 6.67 -14.27
N THR A 332 0.67 5.97 -14.71
CA THR A 332 0.28 5.91 -16.13
C THR A 332 -0.25 7.25 -16.63
N LEU A 333 -1.03 7.97 -15.82
CA LEU A 333 -1.45 9.33 -16.16
C LEU A 333 -0.26 10.29 -16.26
N ILE A 334 0.66 10.26 -15.29
CA ILE A 334 1.89 11.09 -15.31
C ILE A 334 2.68 10.83 -16.59
N ARG A 335 2.83 9.56 -16.97
CA ARG A 335 3.46 9.18 -18.24
C ARG A 335 2.79 9.84 -19.45
N TRP A 336 1.47 9.78 -19.55
CA TRP A 336 0.74 10.38 -20.66
C TRP A 336 0.91 11.90 -20.69
N VAL A 337 0.81 12.57 -19.54
CA VAL A 337 1.04 14.01 -19.44
C VAL A 337 2.47 14.35 -19.88
N CYS A 338 3.47 13.58 -19.43
CA CYS A 338 4.84 13.82 -19.83
C CYS A 338 5.04 13.63 -21.33
N GLU A 339 4.57 12.53 -21.92
CA GLU A 339 4.68 12.28 -23.37
C GLU A 339 4.01 13.35 -24.24
N LEU A 340 2.92 13.95 -23.75
CA LEU A 340 2.17 14.98 -24.50
C LEU A 340 2.80 16.37 -24.41
N ASN A 341 3.55 16.67 -23.34
CA ASN A 341 4.00 18.03 -23.03
C ASN A 341 5.52 18.19 -23.00
N PHE A 342 6.26 17.10 -22.74
CA PHE A 342 7.68 17.11 -22.48
C PHE A 342 8.36 16.05 -23.35
N ASN A 343 9.44 16.43 -24.04
CA ASN A 343 10.23 15.51 -24.87
C ASN A 343 11.27 14.70 -24.06
N ASP A 344 11.09 14.61 -22.74
CA ASP A 344 12.09 14.13 -21.79
C ASP A 344 11.64 12.81 -21.15
N GLY A 345 12.53 11.81 -21.09
CA GLY A 345 12.17 10.45 -20.69
C GLY A 345 12.02 10.23 -19.18
N ALA A 346 12.67 11.05 -18.35
CA ALA A 346 12.57 10.95 -16.89
C ALA A 346 11.32 11.69 -16.38
N ARG A 347 10.55 11.04 -15.50
CA ARG A 347 9.29 11.54 -14.96
C ARG A 347 9.23 11.31 -13.44
N PRO A 348 8.53 12.18 -12.69
CA PRO A 348 8.30 11.91 -11.28
C PRO A 348 7.44 10.65 -11.10
N VAL A 349 7.59 10.01 -9.95
CA VAL A 349 6.84 8.81 -9.55
C VAL A 349 5.92 9.17 -8.39
N PHE A 350 4.63 8.87 -8.55
CA PHE A 350 3.64 8.99 -7.49
C PHE A 350 3.68 7.78 -6.58
N SER A 351 3.66 8.01 -5.27
CA SER A 351 3.57 6.99 -4.23
C SER A 351 2.63 7.41 -3.11
N LEU A 352 2.07 6.41 -2.43
CA LEU A 352 1.26 6.49 -1.22
C LEU A 352 2.05 5.86 -0.06
N TRP A 353 1.97 6.46 1.13
CA TRP A 353 2.66 5.92 2.31
C TRP A 353 1.94 6.29 3.61
N GLU A 354 2.19 5.52 4.67
CA GLU A 354 1.86 5.95 6.03
C GLU A 354 2.90 6.96 6.52
N GLN A 355 2.45 8.11 7.00
CA GLN A 355 3.34 9.16 7.49
C GLN A 355 4.26 8.67 8.62
N GLU A 356 3.73 7.85 9.55
CA GLU A 356 4.50 7.28 10.66
C GLU A 356 5.61 6.31 10.18
N GLU A 357 5.41 5.61 9.06
CA GLU A 357 6.41 4.70 8.49
C GLU A 357 7.57 5.46 7.86
N VAL A 358 7.28 6.54 7.12
CA VAL A 358 8.33 7.38 6.51
C VAL A 358 9.20 8.04 7.58
N ASP A 359 8.58 8.58 8.63
CA ASP A 359 9.31 9.23 9.73
C ASP A 359 10.20 8.23 10.49
N LYS A 360 9.74 7.00 10.73
CA LYS A 360 10.54 5.93 11.36
C LYS A 360 11.71 5.48 10.48
N VAL A 361 11.47 5.21 9.20
CA VAL A 361 12.52 4.77 8.27
C VAL A 361 13.60 5.84 8.11
N LEU A 362 13.20 7.10 7.99
CA LEU A 362 14.12 8.24 7.96
C LEU A 362 14.93 8.33 9.26
N ALA A 363 14.27 8.24 10.42
CA ALA A 363 14.92 8.30 11.72
C ALA A 363 15.94 7.17 11.91
N GLU A 364 15.57 5.93 11.60
CA GLU A 364 16.47 4.77 11.68
C GLU A 364 17.64 4.87 10.71
N ARG A 365 17.41 5.37 9.49
CA ARG A 365 18.48 5.59 8.51
C ARG A 365 19.44 6.64 9.03
N ASP A 366 18.92 7.76 9.52
CA ASP A 366 19.72 8.87 10.01
C ASP A 366 20.52 8.48 11.27
N GLU A 367 19.95 7.63 12.14
CA GLU A 367 20.66 7.00 13.25
C GLU A 367 21.82 6.13 12.76
N LYS A 368 21.57 5.22 11.80
CA LYS A 368 22.59 4.34 11.23
C LYS A 368 23.70 5.11 10.53
N LEU A 369 23.36 6.15 9.78
CA LEU A 369 24.32 7.03 9.09
C LEU A 369 25.17 7.80 10.10
N THR A 370 24.55 8.36 11.14
CA THR A 370 25.27 9.07 12.21
C THR A 370 26.21 8.14 12.97
N ARG A 371 25.76 6.91 13.28
CA ARG A 371 26.58 5.86 13.90
C ARG A 371 27.75 5.43 13.00
N ALA A 372 27.57 5.45 11.69
CA ALA A 372 28.63 5.19 10.71
C ALA A 372 29.56 6.40 10.48
N GLY A 373 29.35 7.52 11.18
CA GLY A 373 30.21 8.71 11.16
C GLY A 373 29.71 9.86 10.27
N ALA A 374 28.51 9.78 9.70
CA ALA A 374 27.92 10.89 8.95
C ALA A 374 27.55 12.05 9.89
N LYS A 375 27.85 13.29 9.48
CA LYS A 375 27.46 14.49 10.22
C LYS A 375 26.25 15.16 9.56
N LEU A 376 25.06 14.87 10.07
CA LEU A 376 23.81 15.48 9.61
C LEU A 376 23.65 16.88 10.20
N THR A 377 23.27 17.86 9.39
CA THR A 377 23.17 19.28 9.80
C THR A 377 21.76 19.66 10.27
N PRO A 378 21.60 20.73 11.07
CA PRO A 378 20.27 21.24 11.43
C PRO A 378 19.42 21.60 10.20
N ALA A 379 20.03 22.16 9.15
CA ALA A 379 19.35 22.45 7.88
C ALA A 379 18.86 21.17 7.16
N TYR A 380 19.59 20.06 7.29
CA TYR A 380 19.14 18.78 6.79
C TYR A 380 17.89 18.29 7.54
N PHE A 381 17.88 18.32 8.87
CA PHE A 381 16.73 17.87 9.67
C PHE A 381 15.49 18.74 9.46
N LYS A 382 15.64 20.07 9.36
CA LYS A 382 14.54 20.98 9.01
C LYS A 382 13.90 20.63 7.67
N ARG A 383 14.71 20.31 6.65
CA ARG A 383 14.22 19.89 5.34
C ARG A 383 13.60 18.49 5.34
N ALA A 384 14.25 17.54 6.01
CA ALA A 384 13.86 16.12 5.98
C ALA A 384 12.59 15.84 6.80
N TYR A 385 12.46 16.45 7.98
CA TYR A 385 11.35 16.25 8.92
C TYR A 385 10.35 17.42 8.95
N LYS A 386 10.51 18.41 8.06
CA LYS A 386 9.68 19.62 7.99
C LYS A 386 9.60 20.38 9.34
N LEU A 387 10.70 20.39 10.10
CA LEU A 387 10.78 21.07 11.40
C LEU A 387 10.84 22.59 11.24
N GLN A 388 10.29 23.31 12.22
CA GLN A 388 10.24 24.77 12.27
C GLN A 388 11.51 25.36 12.88
N ASP A 389 11.69 26.67 12.69
CA ASP A 389 12.77 27.42 13.36
C ASP A 389 12.55 27.41 14.87
N GLY A 390 13.54 26.90 15.62
CA GLY A 390 13.46 26.69 17.07
C GLY A 390 13.33 25.23 17.50
N ASP A 391 12.96 24.31 16.60
CA ASP A 391 12.84 22.86 16.92
C ASP A 391 14.21 22.17 17.08
N LEU A 392 15.27 22.76 16.53
CA LEU A 392 16.64 22.28 16.65
C LEU A 392 17.51 23.38 17.23
N VAL A 393 18.44 22.97 18.11
CA VAL A 393 19.50 23.86 18.58
C VAL A 393 20.44 24.10 17.40
N GLU A 394 20.36 25.29 16.80
CA GLU A 394 21.38 25.73 15.86
C GLU A 394 22.66 25.95 16.65
N ALA A 395 23.71 25.18 16.33
CA ALA A 395 25.02 25.44 16.86
C ALA A 395 25.42 26.84 16.40
N ALA A 396 25.53 27.78 17.35
CA ALA A 396 26.02 29.12 17.08
C ALA A 396 27.36 28.99 16.35
N THR A 397 27.44 29.53 15.14
CA THR A 397 28.74 29.83 14.54
C THR A 397 29.50 30.69 15.54
N PRO A 398 30.73 30.33 15.95
CA PRO A 398 31.52 31.22 16.77
C PRO A 398 31.63 32.54 16.02
N ASP A 399 31.12 33.60 16.65
CA ASP A 399 31.16 34.96 16.13
C ASP A 399 32.64 35.29 15.89
N VAL A 400 33.03 35.38 14.63
CA VAL A 400 34.38 35.84 14.29
C VAL A 400 34.29 37.36 14.37
N PRO A 401 34.94 38.03 15.35
CA PRO A 401 34.92 39.48 15.38
C PRO A 401 35.60 39.96 14.10
N ALA A 402 34.95 40.88 13.38
CA ALA A 402 35.53 41.54 12.24
C ALA A 402 36.88 42.15 12.65
N ALA A 403 37.97 41.66 12.04
CA ALA A 403 39.29 42.19 12.28
C ALA A 403 39.38 43.63 11.71
N GLU A 404 39.32 44.62 12.60
CA GLU A 404 39.98 45.90 12.34
C GLU A 404 41.48 45.71 12.57
N PHE A 405 42.25 45.94 11.51
CA PHE A 405 43.70 46.01 11.58
C PHE A 405 44.12 47.20 12.45
N ALA A 406 44.86 46.92 13.52
CA ALA A 406 45.74 47.87 14.17
C ALA A 406 47.07 47.16 14.45
N GLU A 407 48.15 47.66 13.82
CA GLU A 407 49.52 47.31 14.18
C GLU A 407 49.79 47.66 15.64
N GLY A 408 50.40 46.73 16.38
CA GLY A 408 50.84 46.94 17.76
C GLY A 408 51.80 45.82 18.18
N GLU A 409 53.09 46.15 18.08
CA GLU A 409 54.27 45.65 18.81
C GLU A 409 54.38 44.15 19.15
N GLU A 410 55.45 43.54 18.62
CA GLU A 410 56.00 42.24 19.00
C GLU A 410 56.07 42.08 20.52
N ALA A 411 55.32 41.12 21.06
CA ALA A 411 55.53 40.64 22.42
C ALA A 411 56.84 39.85 22.47
N PRO A 412 57.75 40.12 23.43
CA PRO A 412 59.11 39.55 23.46
C PRO A 412 59.18 38.04 23.72
N ASP A 413 58.04 37.34 23.81
CA ASP A 413 57.95 35.93 24.19
C ASP A 413 57.37 35.03 23.09
N GLN A 414 57.17 35.56 21.88
CA GLN A 414 56.62 34.80 20.75
C GLN A 414 57.66 33.84 20.14
N ASP A 415 58.93 34.25 20.09
CA ASP A 415 60.04 33.40 19.61
C ASP A 415 60.28 32.16 20.50
N ALA A 416 60.07 32.28 21.82
CA ALA A 416 60.21 31.14 22.74
C ALA A 416 59.07 30.13 22.59
N LEU A 417 57.88 30.60 22.19
CA LEU A 417 56.72 29.76 21.93
C LEU A 417 56.84 29.02 20.59
N ASP A 418 57.28 29.73 19.56
CA ASP A 418 57.50 29.16 18.23
C ASP A 418 58.64 28.13 18.25
N ALA A 419 59.74 28.41 19.00
CA ALA A 419 60.81 27.42 19.22
C ALA A 419 60.33 26.17 19.99
N ALA A 420 59.35 26.29 20.89
CA ALA A 420 58.78 25.15 21.61
C ALA A 420 57.79 24.35 20.76
N LEU A 421 57.08 25.00 19.84
CA LEU A 421 56.16 24.38 18.88
C LEU A 421 56.90 23.66 17.73
N ASP A 422 58.04 24.17 17.29
CA ASP A 422 58.89 23.52 16.27
C ASP A 422 59.43 22.15 16.73
N VAL A 423 59.61 21.95 18.04
CA VAL A 423 59.99 20.65 18.65
C VAL A 423 58.86 19.62 18.60
N LEU A 424 57.62 20.05 18.35
CA LEU A 424 56.42 19.24 18.14
C LEU A 424 56.03 19.12 16.65
N SER A 425 56.93 19.51 15.74
CA SER A 425 56.70 19.38 14.29
C SER A 425 56.36 17.93 13.90
N ALA A 426 55.46 17.80 12.92
CA ALA A 426 54.99 16.50 12.42
C ALA A 426 56.12 15.56 11.99
N ASP A 427 57.24 16.13 11.51
CA ASP A 427 58.41 15.35 11.09
C ASP A 427 59.14 14.70 12.27
N THR A 428 59.23 15.38 13.42
CA THR A 428 59.87 14.82 14.63
C THR A 428 59.00 13.79 15.33
N LEU A 429 57.68 14.00 15.36
CA LEU A 429 56.71 13.02 15.86
C LEU A 429 56.66 11.77 14.97
N ASN A 430 56.83 11.93 13.65
CA ASN A 430 56.97 10.80 12.73
C ASN A 430 58.27 10.01 12.96
N ALA A 431 59.38 10.68 13.26
CA ALA A 431 60.64 10.01 13.57
C ALA A 431 60.54 9.17 14.85
N ASP A 432 59.88 9.70 15.89
CA ASP A 432 59.65 8.97 17.14
C ASP A 432 58.67 7.79 16.94
N ALA A 433 57.63 7.97 16.12
CA ALA A 433 56.72 6.88 15.75
C ALA A 433 57.41 5.78 14.93
N GLN A 434 58.32 6.15 14.03
CA GLN A 434 59.14 5.19 13.29
C GLN A 434 60.12 4.44 14.20
N ALA A 435 60.75 5.12 15.16
CA ALA A 435 61.64 4.47 16.14
C ALA A 435 60.88 3.48 17.03
N MET A 436 59.69 3.86 17.51
CA MET A 436 58.81 3.01 18.29
C MET A 436 58.36 1.76 17.51
N LEU A 437 58.07 1.92 16.21
CA LEU A 437 57.58 0.83 15.35
C LEU A 437 58.71 0.02 14.67
N ALA A 438 59.97 0.43 14.82
CA ALA A 438 61.12 -0.23 14.18
C ALA A 438 61.22 -1.75 14.43
N PRO A 439 60.97 -2.27 15.66
CA PRO A 439 61.00 -3.71 15.92
C PRO A 439 59.92 -4.48 15.12
N LEU A 440 58.76 -3.86 14.93
CA LEU A 440 57.64 -4.42 14.17
C LEU A 440 57.93 -4.38 12.67
N LEU A 441 58.45 -3.26 12.17
CA LEU A 441 58.85 -3.11 10.76
C LEU A 441 59.93 -4.11 10.37
N LYS A 442 60.89 -4.38 11.26
CA LYS A 442 61.95 -5.37 11.02
C LYS A 442 61.39 -6.80 10.87
N ARG A 443 60.39 -7.20 11.66
CA ARG A 443 59.74 -8.53 11.48
C ARG A 443 58.95 -8.63 10.18
N ILE A 444 58.40 -7.52 9.69
CA ILE A 444 57.73 -7.46 8.39
C ILE A 444 58.76 -7.60 7.26
N GLU A 445 59.92 -6.96 7.37
CA GLU A 445 61.05 -7.12 6.43
C GLU A 445 61.63 -8.54 6.44
N ASP A 446 61.67 -9.20 7.61
CA ASP A 446 62.11 -10.58 7.77
C ASP A 446 61.09 -11.63 7.28
N GLY A 447 59.94 -11.19 6.73
CA GLY A 447 58.99 -12.03 5.99
C GLY A 447 57.82 -12.61 6.80
N ALA A 448 57.49 -12.03 7.96
CA ALA A 448 56.36 -12.49 8.78
C ALA A 448 55.01 -12.36 8.06
N GLN A 449 54.15 -13.39 8.18
CA GLN A 449 52.82 -13.40 7.56
C GLN A 449 51.83 -12.52 8.35
N PRO A 450 50.83 -11.90 7.68
CA PRO A 450 49.90 -10.95 8.31
C PRO A 450 49.18 -11.48 9.57
N ASP A 451 48.86 -12.77 9.59
CA ASP A 451 48.15 -13.41 10.71
C ASP A 451 49.04 -13.62 11.96
N GLU A 452 50.36 -13.65 11.78
CA GLU A 452 51.35 -13.81 12.86
C GLU A 452 51.71 -12.48 13.55
N LEU A 453 51.48 -11.35 12.86
CA LEU A 453 51.82 -10.02 13.34
C LEU A 453 51.01 -9.58 14.56
N LEU A 454 49.74 -9.99 14.64
CA LEU A 454 48.86 -9.65 15.77
C LEU A 454 49.30 -10.34 17.08
N GLY A 455 49.79 -11.58 17.00
CA GLY A 455 50.37 -12.29 18.15
C GLY A 455 51.73 -11.72 18.55
N ALA A 456 52.57 -11.42 17.55
CA ALA A 456 53.89 -10.82 17.74
C ALA A 456 53.85 -9.41 18.37
N LEU A 457 52.79 -8.63 18.11
CA LEU A 457 52.59 -7.29 18.66
C LEU A 457 52.53 -7.28 20.19
N ALA A 458 51.92 -8.30 20.81
CA ALA A 458 51.83 -8.39 22.27
C ALA A 458 53.20 -8.72 22.92
N GLU A 459 54.05 -9.49 22.22
CA GLU A 459 55.41 -9.80 22.66
C GLU A 459 56.39 -8.66 22.45
N LEU A 460 56.21 -7.87 21.38
CA LEU A 460 57.09 -6.76 21.03
C LEU A 460 56.75 -5.47 21.79
N TYR A 461 55.51 -5.31 22.29
CA TYR A 461 55.07 -4.13 23.03
C TYR A 461 56.02 -3.69 24.17
N PRO A 462 56.61 -4.60 24.99
CA PRO A 462 57.57 -4.23 26.03
C PRO A 462 58.93 -3.75 25.49
N GLU A 463 59.27 -4.09 24.24
CA GLU A 463 60.54 -3.73 23.58
C GLU A 463 60.44 -2.45 22.74
N MET A 464 59.23 -1.90 22.58
CA MET A 464 59.00 -0.67 21.83
C MET A 464 59.46 0.54 22.66
N ASP A 465 60.44 1.27 22.15
CA ASP A 465 60.98 2.46 22.81
C ASP A 465 60.03 3.66 22.64
N ALA A 466 59.25 3.95 23.68
CA ALA A 466 58.36 5.09 23.74
C ALA A 466 58.97 6.31 24.47
N SER A 467 60.25 6.25 24.85
CA SER A 467 60.89 7.29 25.68
C SER A 467 60.90 8.67 25.03
N GLY A 468 61.18 8.75 23.72
CA GLY A 468 61.15 10.00 22.96
C GLY A 468 59.76 10.66 22.95
N LEU A 469 58.72 9.86 22.74
CA LEU A 469 57.33 10.34 22.75
C LEU A 469 56.90 10.82 24.15
N GLN A 470 57.29 10.09 25.19
CA GLN A 470 57.02 10.46 26.59
C GLN A 470 57.70 11.77 26.99
N GLU A 471 58.98 11.95 26.62
CA GLU A 471 59.73 13.17 26.92
C GLU A 471 59.10 14.40 26.25
N ARG A 472 58.68 14.28 24.99
CA ARG A 472 58.03 15.38 24.27
C ARG A 472 56.66 15.71 24.83
N LEU A 473 55.85 14.70 25.17
CA LEU A 473 54.56 14.92 25.81
C LEU A 473 54.72 15.62 27.17
N ALA A 474 55.74 15.23 27.95
CA ALA A 474 56.08 15.89 29.22
C ALA A 474 56.50 17.35 29.01
N ARG A 475 57.32 17.65 27.99
CA ARG A 475 57.69 19.03 27.64
C ARG A 475 56.50 19.86 27.16
N ALA A 476 55.61 19.30 26.34
CA ALA A 476 54.39 19.98 25.88
C ALA A 476 53.46 20.33 27.04
N LEU A 477 53.25 19.38 27.97
CA LEU A 477 52.46 19.63 29.19
C LEU A 477 53.12 20.65 30.11
N PHE A 478 54.46 20.67 30.18
CA PHE A 478 55.21 21.67 30.94
C PHE A 478 55.06 23.08 30.35
N VAL A 479 55.21 23.23 29.03
CA VAL A 479 55.01 24.50 28.31
C VAL A 479 53.57 24.99 28.48
N ALA A 480 52.58 24.11 28.29
CA ALA A 480 51.17 24.45 28.48
C ALA A 480 50.86 24.89 29.93
N LYS A 481 51.48 24.26 30.93
CA LYS A 481 51.35 24.67 32.35
C LYS A 481 51.99 26.02 32.63
N LEU A 482 53.18 26.27 32.08
CA LEU A 482 53.90 27.52 32.28
C LEU A 482 53.13 28.70 31.66
N TRP A 483 52.62 28.50 30.44
CA TRP A 483 51.81 29.48 29.73
C TRP A 483 50.47 29.74 30.43
N GLY A 484 49.83 28.68 30.93
CA GLY A 484 48.62 28.80 31.74
C GLY A 484 48.84 29.48 33.11
N HIS A 485 50.05 29.60 33.62
CA HIS A 485 50.36 30.37 34.83
C HIS A 485 50.74 31.83 34.55
N LEU A 486 51.34 32.11 33.40
CA LEU A 486 51.72 33.47 32.98
C LEU A 486 50.52 34.30 32.50
N HIS A 487 49.43 33.65 32.07
CA HIS A 487 48.24 34.29 31.52
C HIS A 487 46.94 34.02 32.31
N ALA A 488 47.04 33.61 33.58
CA ALA A 488 45.91 33.40 34.50
C ALA A 488 45.74 34.53 35.52
#